data_AF-A0A6M0IT14-F1
#
_entry.id   AF-A0A6M0IT14-F1
#
_cell.length_a   1.000
_cell.length_b   1.000
_cell.length_c   1.000
_cell.angle_alpha   90.00
_cell.angle_beta   90.00
_cell.angle_gamma   90.00
#
_symmetry.space_group_name_H-M   'P 1'
#
loop_
_entity.id
_entity.type
_entity.pdbx_description
1 polymer ?
#
loop_
_entity_poly.entity_id
_entity_poly.type
_entity_poly.pdbx_seq_one_letter_code
_entity_poly.pdbx_strand_id
1 'polypeptide(L)'
;MTNSQPPLPQPELERAGITFEQYEEFTPEKLELWDGYLGYGGQNQLGFHLAVLRNMGLLTAIRHTESSLWIEALDRHIREKLETVSAQPEVAEAMLNRLNRAMEDLAAVTEYLEE
;
A
#
# COMPACT_ATOMS: atom_id res chain seq x y z
N MET A 1 -40.90 39.65 -11.76
CA MET A 1 -40.78 39.53 -10.29
C MET A 1 -39.30 39.35 -9.98
N THR A 2 -38.69 40.38 -9.41
CA THR A 2 -37.28 40.44 -9.02
C THR A 2 -37.08 39.77 -7.67
N ASN A 3 -36.32 38.67 -7.62
CA ASN A 3 -35.70 38.20 -6.38
C ASN A 3 -34.20 38.39 -6.53
N SER A 4 -33.75 39.63 -6.35
CA SER A 4 -32.34 39.96 -6.26
C SER A 4 -31.95 39.87 -4.79
N GLN A 5 -31.66 38.66 -4.31
CA GLN A 5 -30.93 38.55 -3.04
C GLN A 5 -29.61 39.33 -3.21
N PRO A 6 -29.25 40.21 -2.27
CA PRO A 6 -27.97 40.90 -2.35
C PRO A 6 -26.86 39.83 -2.39
N PRO A 7 -25.87 39.98 -3.27
CA PRO A 7 -24.76 39.04 -3.31
C PRO A 7 -24.15 38.95 -1.92
N LEU A 8 -23.85 37.73 -1.47
CA LEU A 8 -23.12 37.53 -0.23
C LEU A 8 -21.83 38.36 -0.29
N PRO A 9 -21.42 39.01 0.81
CA PRO A 9 -20.18 39.75 0.85
C PRO A 9 -19.06 38.82 0.39
N GLN A 10 -18.46 39.14 -0.75
CA GLN A 10 -17.28 38.43 -1.21
C GLN A 10 -16.13 38.96 -0.39
N PRO A 11 -15.47 38.14 0.43
CA PRO A 11 -14.32 38.61 1.16
C PRO A 11 -13.25 38.98 0.13
N GLU A 12 -12.76 40.22 0.19
CA GLU A 12 -11.59 40.67 -0.56
C GLU A 12 -10.36 40.01 0.05
N LEU A 13 -10.19 38.72 -0.22
CA LEU A 13 -9.05 37.95 0.23
C LEU A 13 -7.91 38.22 -0.75
N GLU A 14 -6.96 39.07 -0.34
CA GLU A 14 -5.65 39.05 -0.96
C GLU A 14 -5.10 37.63 -0.89
N ARG A 15 -4.63 37.10 -2.04
CA ARG A 15 -4.07 35.75 -2.09
C ARG A 15 -2.78 35.74 -1.28
N ALA A 16 -2.85 35.21 -0.08
CA ALA A 16 -1.70 34.95 0.77
C ALA A 16 -1.57 33.43 1.02
N GLY A 17 -0.35 32.97 1.23
CA GLY A 17 -0.15 31.64 1.83
C GLY A 17 -0.70 31.65 3.26
N ILE A 18 -1.19 30.51 3.74
CA ILE A 18 -1.61 30.37 5.14
C ILE A 18 -0.37 30.42 6.04
N THR A 19 -0.49 31.08 7.20
CA THR A 19 0.56 30.96 8.22
C THR A 19 0.46 29.61 8.94
N PHE A 20 1.53 29.21 9.61
CA PHE A 20 1.53 27.98 10.40
C PHE A 20 0.47 28.03 11.51
N GLU A 21 0.27 29.17 12.18
CA GLU A 21 -0.75 29.29 13.22
C GLU A 21 -2.17 29.15 12.65
N GLN A 22 -2.43 29.69 11.46
CA GLN A 22 -3.74 29.55 10.79
C GLN A 22 -3.98 28.11 10.33
N TYR A 23 -2.92 27.43 9.89
CA TYR A 23 -3.00 26.01 9.56
C TYR A 23 -3.37 25.19 10.80
N GLU A 24 -2.73 25.44 11.94
CA GLU A 24 -3.02 24.73 13.20
C GLU A 24 -4.44 25.03 13.73
N GLU A 25 -4.92 26.27 13.62
CA GLU A 25 -6.23 26.69 14.11
C GLU A 25 -7.40 26.20 13.24
N PHE A 26 -7.22 26.20 11.90
CA PHE A 26 -8.30 25.92 10.95
C PHE A 26 -8.25 24.54 10.32
N THR A 27 -7.19 23.77 10.54
CA THR A 27 -7.16 22.36 10.16
C THR A 27 -7.80 21.58 11.30
N PRO A 28 -9.03 21.07 11.13
CA PRO A 28 -9.61 20.20 12.14
C PRO A 28 -8.64 19.04 12.33
N GLU A 29 -8.44 18.59 13.57
CA GLU A 29 -7.60 17.45 13.99
C GLU A 29 -7.89 16.12 13.25
N LYS A 30 -8.77 16.13 12.24
CA LYS A 30 -9.28 15.02 11.44
C LYS A 30 -9.05 15.17 9.93
N LEU A 31 -8.40 16.23 9.45
CA LEU A 31 -8.29 16.53 8.01
C LEU A 31 -6.88 16.68 7.45
N GLU A 32 -5.82 16.48 8.24
CA GLU A 32 -4.49 16.25 7.67
C GLU A 32 -4.39 14.85 7.07
N LEU A 33 -4.99 14.76 5.89
CA LEU A 33 -4.92 13.67 4.95
C LEU A 33 -3.72 13.95 4.04
N TRP A 34 -2.74 13.07 4.04
CA TRP A 34 -1.98 12.83 2.82
C TRP A 34 -2.68 11.68 2.10
N ASP A 35 -3.38 12.00 1.01
CA ASP A 35 -4.16 11.08 0.17
C ASP A 35 -5.17 10.16 0.89
N GLY A 36 -5.69 10.58 2.04
CA GLY A 36 -6.83 9.91 2.68
C GLY A 36 -6.51 8.93 3.81
N TYR A 37 -5.28 8.90 4.36
CA TYR A 37 -4.90 7.92 5.38
C TYR A 37 -4.37 8.53 6.67
N LEU A 38 -4.86 8.00 7.80
CA LEU A 38 -4.52 8.42 9.16
C LEU A 38 -3.38 7.54 9.70
N GLY A 39 -2.20 8.10 9.89
CA GLY A 39 -1.03 7.41 10.46
C GLY A 39 -0.53 8.09 11.73
N TYR A 40 -1.35 8.16 12.79
CA TYR A 40 -0.94 8.77 14.07
C TYR A 40 -0.68 7.72 15.17
N GLY A 41 0.51 7.79 15.77
CA GLY A 41 0.80 7.52 17.18
C GLY A 41 0.29 6.21 17.82
N GLY A 42 0.80 5.05 17.39
CA GLY A 42 0.59 3.78 18.11
C GLY A 42 -0.38 2.79 17.47
N GLN A 43 -0.77 3.00 16.21
CA GLN A 43 -1.62 2.06 15.50
C GLN A 43 -0.90 0.76 15.15
N ASN A 44 -1.69 -0.32 15.12
CA ASN A 44 -1.29 -1.63 14.62
C ASN A 44 -0.75 -1.47 13.18
N GLN A 45 0.58 -1.47 13.03
CA GLN A 45 1.25 -1.30 11.75
C GLN A 45 0.72 -2.29 10.71
N LEU A 46 0.43 -3.53 11.10
CA LEU A 46 -0.17 -4.51 10.20
C LEU A 46 -1.53 -4.04 9.67
N GLY A 47 -2.38 -3.48 10.54
CA GLY A 47 -3.68 -2.94 10.15
C GLY A 47 -3.58 -1.77 9.17
N PHE A 48 -2.61 -0.88 9.35
CA PHE A 48 -2.33 0.22 8.43
C PHE A 48 -1.87 -0.30 7.05
N HIS A 49 -0.88 -1.19 7.01
CA HIS A 49 -0.39 -1.76 5.75
C HIS A 49 -1.49 -2.55 5.02
N LEU A 50 -2.33 -3.30 5.75
CA LEU A 50 -3.48 -4.00 5.15
C LEU A 50 -4.54 -3.03 4.59
N ALA A 51 -4.78 -1.89 5.25
CA ALA A 51 -5.70 -0.87 4.74
C ALA A 51 -5.17 -0.19 3.47
N VAL A 52 -3.87 0.13 3.44
CA VAL A 52 -3.19 0.65 2.24
C VAL A 52 -3.27 -0.36 1.10
N LEU A 53 -2.92 -1.63 1.34
CA LEU A 53 -3.02 -2.68 0.32
C LEU A 53 -4.46 -2.91 -0.18
N ARG A 54 -5.44 -2.87 0.72
CA ARG A 54 -6.86 -3.03 0.37
C ARG A 54 -7.35 -1.89 -0.52
N ASN A 55 -6.93 -0.66 -0.25
CA ASN A 55 -7.43 0.51 -0.98
C ASN A 55 -6.63 0.80 -2.25
N MET A 56 -5.32 0.53 -2.26
CA MET A 56 -4.47 0.61 -3.46
C MET A 56 -4.76 -0.56 -4.41
N GLY A 57 -5.17 -1.70 -3.86
CA GLY A 57 -5.32 -2.96 -4.57
C GLY A 57 -3.97 -3.68 -4.73
N LEU A 58 -3.98 -5.00 -4.53
CA LEU A 58 -2.76 -5.82 -4.52
C LEU A 58 -1.93 -5.68 -5.81
N LEU A 59 -2.58 -5.68 -6.98
CA LEU A 59 -1.90 -5.54 -8.27
C LEU A 59 -1.18 -4.18 -8.39
N THR A 60 -1.84 -3.10 -7.97
CA THR A 60 -1.24 -1.76 -7.99
C THR A 60 -0.06 -1.68 -7.02
N ALA A 61 -0.21 -2.25 -5.82
CA ALA A 61 0.88 -2.32 -4.85
C ALA A 61 2.09 -3.08 -5.41
N ILE A 62 1.85 -4.23 -6.07
CA ILE A 62 2.89 -5.03 -6.71
C ILE A 62 3.67 -4.23 -7.77
N ARG A 63 2.99 -3.36 -8.53
CA ARG A 63 3.63 -2.54 -9.58
C ARG A 63 4.58 -1.47 -9.05
N HIS A 64 4.50 -1.13 -7.75
CA HIS A 64 5.33 -0.09 -7.11
C HIS A 64 6.45 -0.66 -6.26
N THR A 65 6.70 -1.96 -6.35
CA THR A 65 7.67 -2.68 -5.53
C THR A 65 8.55 -3.53 -6.44
N GLU A 66 9.81 -3.68 -6.08
CA GLU A 66 10.78 -4.45 -6.87
C GLU A 66 10.30 -5.91 -7.00
N SER A 67 10.35 -6.46 -8.20
CA SER A 67 9.79 -7.78 -8.47
C SER A 67 10.56 -8.87 -7.69
N SER A 68 11.85 -8.65 -7.44
CA SER A 68 12.70 -9.48 -6.58
C SER A 68 12.14 -9.66 -5.16
N LEU A 69 11.62 -8.59 -4.55
CA LEU A 69 11.03 -8.62 -3.21
C LEU A 69 9.73 -9.43 -3.16
N TRP A 70 8.95 -9.42 -4.25
CA TRP A 70 7.76 -10.27 -4.35
C TRP A 70 8.09 -11.74 -4.48
N ILE A 71 9.10 -12.05 -5.29
CA ILE A 71 9.61 -13.42 -5.45
C ILE A 71 10.07 -13.95 -4.09
N GLU A 72 10.84 -13.16 -3.33
CA GLU A 72 11.28 -13.53 -1.98
C GLU A 72 10.10 -13.76 -1.04
N ALA A 73 9.11 -12.86 -1.03
CA ALA A 73 7.93 -12.97 -0.18
C ALA A 73 7.09 -14.22 -0.51
N LEU A 74 6.93 -14.53 -1.80
CA LEU A 74 6.23 -15.72 -2.27
C LEU A 74 6.96 -17.02 -1.88
N ASP A 75 8.28 -17.08 -2.08
CA ASP A 75 9.10 -18.24 -1.69
C ASP A 75 8.95 -18.53 -0.20
N ARG A 76 9.12 -17.50 0.63
CA ARG A 76 8.97 -17.62 2.09
C ARG A 76 7.58 -18.15 2.46
N HIS A 77 6.52 -17.55 1.92
CA HIS A 77 5.14 -17.94 2.24
C HIS A 77 4.86 -19.40 1.87
N ILE A 78 5.29 -19.84 0.69
CA ILE A 78 5.02 -21.19 0.21
C ILE A 78 5.85 -22.22 0.99
N ARG A 79 7.11 -21.92 1.33
CA ARG A 79 7.94 -22.80 2.17
C ARG A 79 7.34 -22.99 3.56
N GLU A 80 6.95 -21.90 4.23
CA GLU A 80 6.25 -21.97 5.52
C GLU A 80 5.00 -22.86 5.44
N LYS A 81 4.23 -22.76 4.35
CA LYS A 81 3.07 -23.63 4.13
C LYS A 81 3.46 -25.08 3.93
N LEU A 82 4.48 -25.37 3.11
CA LEU A 82 4.97 -26.73 2.88
C LEU A 82 5.45 -27.41 4.17
N GLU A 83 6.10 -26.67 5.07
CA GLU A 83 6.54 -27.18 6.38
C GLU A 83 5.36 -27.61 7.27
N THR A 84 4.22 -26.92 7.16
CA THR A 84 3.01 -27.25 7.93
C THR A 84 2.19 -28.39 7.33
N VAL A 85 2.44 -28.79 6.08
CA VAL A 85 1.70 -29.86 5.41
C VAL A 85 2.28 -31.21 5.83
N SER A 86 1.44 -32.04 6.45
CA SER A 86 1.79 -33.45 6.69
C SER A 86 1.73 -34.22 5.38
N ALA A 87 2.88 -34.54 4.82
CA ALA A 87 3.04 -35.35 3.61
C ALA A 87 4.05 -36.48 3.86
N GLN A 88 4.00 -37.52 3.02
CA GLN A 88 5.07 -38.52 2.98
C GLN A 88 6.40 -37.84 2.61
N PRO A 89 7.56 -38.27 3.15
CA PRO A 89 8.84 -37.61 2.93
C PRO A 89 9.19 -37.41 1.44
N GLU A 90 8.96 -38.43 0.63
CA GLU A 90 9.21 -38.40 -0.82
C GLU A 90 8.35 -37.35 -1.54
N VAL A 91 7.11 -37.17 -1.09
CA VAL A 91 6.18 -36.17 -1.66
C VAL A 91 6.61 -34.76 -1.24
N ALA A 92 7.00 -34.58 0.01
CA ALA A 92 7.50 -33.30 0.51
C ALA A 92 8.76 -32.86 -0.24
N GLU A 93 9.72 -33.77 -0.44
CA GLU A 93 10.94 -33.53 -1.21
C GLU A 93 10.63 -33.21 -2.67
N ALA A 94 9.71 -33.95 -3.31
CA ALA A 94 9.29 -33.67 -4.67
C ALA A 94 8.63 -32.28 -4.80
N MET A 95 7.84 -31.84 -3.81
CA MET A 95 7.24 -30.50 -3.82
C MET A 95 8.28 -29.41 -3.62
N LEU A 96 9.26 -29.60 -2.72
CA LEU A 96 10.35 -28.65 -2.52
C LEU A 96 11.20 -28.48 -3.78
N ASN A 97 11.52 -29.57 -4.47
CA ASN A 97 12.26 -29.52 -5.73
C ASN A 97 11.48 -28.78 -6.83
N ARG A 98 10.15 -28.97 -6.90
CA ARG A 98 9.29 -28.23 -7.82
C ARG A 98 9.24 -26.74 -7.48
N LEU A 99 9.15 -26.39 -6.21
CA LEU A 99 9.18 -25.01 -5.75
C LEU A 99 10.50 -24.33 -6.13
N ASN A 100 11.64 -24.97 -5.85
CA ASN A 100 12.96 -24.43 -6.18
C ASN A 100 13.06 -24.08 -7.68
N ARG A 101 12.67 -25.01 -8.56
CA ARG A 101 12.66 -24.76 -10.00
C ARG A 101 11.74 -23.62 -10.40
N ALA A 102 10.52 -23.57 -9.84
CA ALA A 102 9.57 -22.50 -10.15
C ALA A 102 10.10 -21.12 -9.73
N MET A 103 10.80 -21.03 -8.59
CA MET A 103 11.41 -19.77 -8.14
C MET A 103 12.59 -19.35 -9.02
N GLU A 104 13.43 -20.29 -9.45
CA GLU A 104 14.50 -20.04 -10.43
C GLU A 104 13.95 -19.50 -11.75
N ASP A 105 12.91 -20.14 -12.29
CA ASP A 105 12.26 -19.70 -13.52
C ASP A 105 11.65 -18.29 -13.37
N LEU A 106 11.01 -18.00 -12.22
CA LEU A 106 10.45 -16.66 -11.95
C LEU A 106 11.53 -15.58 -11.84
N ALA A 107 12.65 -15.89 -11.20
CA ALA A 107 13.77 -14.97 -11.05
C ALA A 107 14.37 -14.62 -12.42
N ALA A 108 14.59 -15.61 -13.28
CA ALA A 108 15.12 -15.40 -14.63
C ALA A 108 14.18 -14.54 -15.51
N VAL A 109 12.87 -14.77 -15.43
CA VAL A 109 11.88 -13.94 -16.14
C VAL A 109 11.90 -12.50 -15.63
N THR A 110 12.04 -12.32 -14.32
CA THR A 110 12.06 -11.01 -13.69
C THR A 110 13.30 -10.21 -14.05
N GLU A 111 14.47 -10.85 -14.02
CA GLU A 111 15.73 -10.25 -14.44
C GLU A 111 15.63 -9.72 -15.89
N TYR A 112 15.08 -10.53 -16.81
CA TYR A 112 14.83 -10.11 -18.19
C TYR A 112 13.85 -8.93 -18.32
N LEU A 113 12.88 -8.79 -17.42
CA LEU A 113 11.88 -7.71 -17.46
C LEU A 113 12.38 -6.40 -16.85
N GLU A 114 13.43 -6.46 -16.03
CA GLU A 114 14.03 -5.30 -15.35
C GLU A 114 15.29 -4.76 -16.09
N GLU A 115 15.79 -5.47 -17.10
CA GLU A 115 16.80 -5.03 -18.09
C GLU A 115 16.24 -4.11 -19.20
#